data_AF-A0A1Y1Z580-F1
#
_entry.id   AF-A0A1Y1Z580-F1
#
_cell.length_a   1.000
_cell.length_b   1.000
_cell.length_c   1.000
_cell.angle_alpha   90.00
_cell.angle_beta   90.00
_cell.angle_gamma   90.00
#
_symmetry.space_group_name_H-M   'P 1'
#
loop_
_entity.id
_entity.type
_entity.pdbx_description
1 polymer ?
#
loop_
_entity_poly.entity_id
_entity_poly.type
_entity_poly.pdbx_seq_one_letter_code
_entity_poly.pdbx_strand_id
1 'polypeptide(L)'
;MAENKLKRLTEDENQDSTAEPPNKKRKESSDLLKKFNCQYFYIDKSLLIKEFLQDESEIVCVTRPSGYGKTTNLKMLRYFFEMNYENIKENEFQNLQNKKYFENLLISKEKEDDQTYLDKYQGKYPVIYLDFSSVIIEETYEATIESFKSFIKKLFRSYKNINLKI
;
A
#
# COMPACT_ATOMS: atom_id res chain seq x y z
N MET A 1 35.29 -0.88 60.40
CA MET A 1 36.40 -0.35 59.60
C MET A 1 35.82 0.22 58.31
N ALA A 2 36.06 1.52 58.09
CA ALA A 2 35.99 2.29 56.84
C ALA A 2 34.79 2.04 55.90
N GLU A 3 33.71 2.83 55.87
CA GLU A 3 33.55 4.23 55.42
C GLU A 3 33.97 4.57 53.96
N ASN A 4 33.04 5.29 53.32
CA ASN A 4 33.19 6.31 52.26
C ASN A 4 33.37 5.83 50.81
N LYS A 5 32.77 6.44 49.77
CA LYS A 5 31.93 7.64 49.62
C LYS A 5 31.34 7.56 48.19
N LEU A 6 30.04 7.78 48.00
CA LEU A 6 29.47 9.00 47.37
C LEU A 6 29.89 9.28 45.92
N LYS A 7 28.93 9.16 44.99
CA LYS A 7 28.32 10.32 44.29
C LYS A 7 27.15 9.87 43.39
N ARG A 8 25.98 10.46 43.66
CA ARG A 8 24.90 10.67 42.68
C ARG A 8 25.33 11.76 41.68
N LEU A 9 24.62 11.80 40.55
CA LEU A 9 24.39 12.85 39.52
C LEU A 9 24.38 12.09 38.17
N THR A 10 23.48 12.22 37.19
CA THR A 10 22.30 13.05 36.85
C THR A 10 21.75 12.45 35.54
N GLU A 11 20.44 12.60 35.28
CA GLU A 11 19.79 13.08 34.03
C GLU A 11 20.59 12.84 32.71
N ASP A 12 20.12 12.24 31.61
CA ASP A 12 18.81 12.31 30.94
C ASP A 12 18.77 11.30 29.76
N GLU A 13 17.56 11.15 29.18
CA GLU A 13 17.21 10.71 27.82
C GLU A 13 16.95 9.21 27.52
N ASN A 14 15.65 8.91 27.49
CA ASN A 14 14.92 8.02 26.58
C ASN A 14 15.67 7.55 25.32
N GLN A 15 15.62 6.24 25.02
CA GLN A 15 14.97 5.77 23.80
C GLN A 15 14.61 4.29 23.86
N ASP A 16 13.41 4.05 23.36
CA ASP A 16 12.58 2.86 23.44
C ASP A 16 13.21 1.65 22.74
N SER A 17 13.09 0.50 23.38
CA SER A 17 13.57 -0.78 22.86
C SER A 17 12.36 -1.68 22.64
N THR A 18 11.93 -1.87 21.40
CA THR A 18 11.02 -2.98 21.05
C THR A 18 11.31 -3.55 19.66
N ALA A 19 12.23 -4.52 19.67
CA ALA A 19 12.21 -5.79 18.93
C ALA A 19 11.93 -5.80 17.42
N GLU A 20 12.98 -6.07 16.63
CA GLU A 20 12.89 -6.58 15.26
C GLU A 20 12.17 -7.95 15.22
N PRO A 21 11.23 -8.19 14.28
CA PRO A 21 10.58 -9.49 14.14
C PRO A 21 11.58 -10.56 13.66
N PRO A 22 11.39 -11.84 14.05
CA PRO A 22 12.35 -12.90 13.83
C PRO A 22 12.64 -13.12 12.35
N ASN A 23 13.94 -13.16 12.07
CA ASN A 23 14.59 -13.28 10.77
C ASN A 23 14.11 -14.54 10.02
N LYS A 24 13.05 -14.40 9.20
CA LYS A 24 12.62 -15.43 8.27
C LYS A 24 13.70 -15.51 7.20
N LYS A 25 14.71 -16.37 7.39
CA LYS A 25 15.86 -16.56 6.49
C LYS A 25 15.39 -16.62 5.04
N ARG A 26 15.38 -15.47 4.36
CA ARG A 26 15.17 -15.38 2.92
C ARG A 26 16.35 -16.09 2.30
N LYS A 27 16.06 -17.10 1.49
CA LYS A 27 17.05 -17.88 0.74
C LYS A 27 18.04 -16.91 0.08
N GLU A 28 19.30 -17.27 0.22
CA GLU A 28 20.50 -16.48 -0.03
C GLU A 28 20.47 -15.66 -1.30
N SER A 29 20.88 -14.39 -1.16
CA SER A 29 21.44 -13.49 -2.17
C SER A 29 21.10 -13.83 -3.62
N SER A 30 20.01 -13.28 -4.14
CA SER A 30 19.76 -13.27 -5.58
C SER A 30 21.00 -12.73 -6.30
N ASP A 31 21.47 -13.41 -7.35
CA ASP A 31 22.65 -12.99 -8.14
C ASP A 31 22.61 -11.52 -8.57
N LEU A 32 21.41 -10.94 -8.67
CA LEU A 32 21.17 -9.52 -8.88
C LEU A 32 21.77 -8.62 -7.80
N LEU A 33 21.56 -8.92 -6.52
CA LEU A 33 22.09 -8.14 -5.38
C LEU A 33 23.62 -8.14 -5.39
N LYS A 34 24.22 -9.31 -5.66
CA LYS A 34 25.67 -9.46 -5.82
C LYS A 34 26.18 -8.68 -7.03
N LYS A 35 25.49 -8.77 -8.18
CA LYS A 35 25.85 -8.07 -9.41
C LYS A 35 25.87 -6.54 -9.26
N PHE A 36 24.94 -5.98 -8.49
CA PHE A 36 24.83 -4.53 -8.28
C PHE A 36 25.43 -4.04 -6.95
N ASN A 37 26.11 -4.92 -6.21
CA ASN A 37 26.74 -4.63 -4.92
C ASN A 37 25.83 -3.87 -3.94
N CYS A 38 24.55 -4.25 -3.87
CA CYS A 38 23.55 -3.62 -3.02
C CYS A 38 22.93 -4.64 -2.05
N GLN A 39 22.57 -4.18 -0.85
CA GLN A 39 21.89 -5.02 0.15
C GLN A 39 20.41 -5.20 -0.15
N TYR A 40 19.80 -4.18 -0.75
CA TYR A 40 18.40 -4.14 -1.16
C TYR A 40 18.27 -3.33 -2.45
N PHE A 41 17.32 -3.70 -3.31
CA PHE A 41 16.90 -2.88 -4.44
C PHE A 41 15.37 -2.83 -4.50
N TYR A 42 14.85 -1.68 -4.90
CA TYR A 42 13.45 -1.50 -5.24
C TYR A 42 13.37 -1.28 -6.75
N ILE A 43 12.54 -2.05 -7.44
CA ILE A 43 12.23 -1.83 -8.86
C ILE A 43 10.97 -0.99 -8.91
N ASP A 44 11.11 0.24 -9.37
CA ASP A 44 9.98 1.11 -9.61
C ASP A 44 9.15 0.61 -10.81
N LYS A 45 7.86 0.32 -10.54
CA LYS A 45 6.86 -0.09 -11.54
C LYS A 45 5.73 0.93 -11.66
N SER A 46 5.91 2.14 -11.14
CA SER A 46 4.88 3.17 -11.12
C SER A 46 4.41 3.61 -12.51
N LEU A 47 5.22 3.42 -13.55
CA LEU A 47 4.79 3.65 -14.94
C LEU A 47 3.62 2.75 -15.39
N LEU A 48 3.36 1.65 -14.69
CA LEU A 48 2.14 0.86 -14.91
C LEU A 48 0.85 1.70 -14.73
N ILE A 49 0.88 2.74 -13.89
CA ILE A 49 -0.26 3.65 -13.71
C ILE A 49 -0.56 4.38 -15.03
N LYS A 50 0.49 4.85 -15.71
CA LYS A 50 0.36 5.50 -17.02
C LYS A 50 -0.16 4.52 -18.06
N GLU A 51 0.44 3.34 -18.15
CA GLU A 51 -0.01 2.29 -19.07
C GLU A 51 -1.49 1.95 -18.84
N PHE A 52 -1.92 1.86 -17.58
CA PHE A 52 -3.31 1.60 -17.22
C PHE A 52 -4.27 2.74 -17.61
N LEU A 53 -3.84 4.01 -17.49
CA LEU A 53 -4.66 5.17 -17.87
C LEU A 53 -4.76 5.36 -19.39
N GLN A 54 -3.73 4.94 -20.13
CA GLN A 54 -3.71 5.00 -21.59
C GLN A 54 -4.43 3.82 -22.26
N ASP A 55 -4.75 2.78 -21.48
CA ASP A 55 -5.55 1.66 -21.95
C ASP A 55 -7.02 2.08 -22.04
N GLU A 56 -7.60 2.01 -23.23
CA GLU A 56 -9.00 2.35 -23.49
C GLU A 56 -9.95 1.20 -23.11
N SER A 57 -9.43 0.06 -22.65
CA SER A 57 -10.23 -1.12 -22.29
C SER A 57 -11.02 -0.89 -21.00
N GLU A 58 -12.33 -1.18 -21.04
CA GLU A 58 -13.19 -1.13 -19.85
C GLU A 58 -12.77 -2.18 -18.78
N ILE A 59 -12.21 -3.30 -19.22
CA ILE A 59 -11.81 -4.41 -18.35
C ILE A 59 -10.38 -4.82 -18.69
N VAL A 60 -9.47 -4.66 -17.73
CA VAL A 60 -8.06 -5.04 -17.87
C VAL A 60 -7.78 -6.31 -17.05
N CYS A 61 -7.35 -7.39 -17.72
CA CYS A 61 -6.97 -8.64 -17.08
C CYS A 61 -5.45 -8.82 -17.02
N VAL A 62 -4.86 -8.81 -15.82
CA VAL A 62 -3.40 -8.95 -15.64
C VAL A 62 -2.99 -10.43 -15.56
N THR A 63 -2.81 -11.08 -16.72
CA THR A 63 -2.33 -12.46 -16.84
C THR A 63 -0.79 -12.51 -16.86
N ARG A 64 -0.15 -13.18 -15.89
CA ARG A 64 1.32 -13.21 -15.68
C ARG A 64 1.65 -14.34 -14.69
N PRO A 65 2.84 -14.96 -14.68
CA PRO A 65 3.16 -15.99 -13.70
C PRO A 65 3.11 -15.51 -12.24
N SER A 66 3.06 -16.47 -11.31
CA SER A 66 3.20 -16.19 -9.87
C SER A 66 4.52 -15.47 -9.56
N GLY A 67 4.53 -14.62 -8.54
CA GLY A 67 5.73 -13.88 -8.10
C GLY A 67 6.04 -12.59 -8.88
N TYR A 68 5.28 -12.26 -9.94
CA TYR A 68 5.52 -11.03 -10.72
C TYR A 68 5.08 -9.72 -10.05
N GLY A 69 4.51 -9.79 -8.85
CA GLY A 69 4.06 -8.63 -8.10
C GLY A 69 2.66 -8.14 -8.48
N LYS A 70 1.77 -9.02 -8.98
CA LYS A 70 0.38 -8.67 -9.31
C LYS A 70 -0.34 -7.98 -8.17
N THR A 71 -0.33 -8.59 -6.98
CA THR A 71 -0.97 -8.04 -5.78
C THR A 71 -0.36 -6.70 -5.40
N THR A 72 0.98 -6.57 -5.49
CA THR A 72 1.68 -5.30 -5.24
C THR A 72 1.26 -4.23 -6.24
N ASN A 73 1.16 -4.58 -7.52
CA ASN A 73 0.74 -3.67 -8.59
C ASN A 73 -0.73 -3.24 -8.42
N LEU A 74 -1.63 -4.18 -8.11
CA LEU A 74 -3.03 -3.86 -7.81
C LEU A 74 -3.16 -2.94 -6.59
N LYS A 75 -2.36 -3.19 -5.53
CA LYS A 75 -2.31 -2.30 -4.35
C LYS A 75 -1.73 -0.93 -4.69
N MET A 76 -0.73 -0.85 -5.56
CA MET A 76 -0.17 0.42 -6.04
C MET A 76 -1.22 1.23 -6.80
N LEU A 77 -1.95 0.61 -7.74
CA LEU A 77 -3.06 1.27 -8.44
C LEU A 77 -4.13 1.76 -7.45
N ARG A 78 -4.51 0.90 -6.50
CA ARG A 78 -5.42 1.27 -5.42
C ARG A 78 -4.93 2.52 -4.69
N TYR A 79 -3.73 2.49 -4.10
CA TYR A 79 -3.23 3.63 -3.31
C TYR A 79 -2.99 4.90 -4.13
N PHE A 80 -2.76 4.76 -5.43
CA PHE A 80 -2.64 5.91 -6.31
C PHE A 80 -4.00 6.58 -6.54
N PHE A 81 -5.05 5.82 -6.86
CA PHE A 81 -6.34 6.39 -7.24
C PHE A 81 -7.30 6.61 -6.06
N GLU A 82 -7.20 5.80 -5.00
CA GLU A 82 -8.15 5.75 -3.89
C GLU A 82 -8.22 7.09 -3.15
N MET A 83 -9.39 7.71 -3.18
CA MET A 83 -9.70 8.88 -2.35
C MET A 83 -9.86 8.47 -0.88
N ASN A 84 -9.68 9.42 0.03
CA ASN A 84 -10.08 9.22 1.42
C ASN A 84 -11.61 9.32 1.56
N TYR A 85 -12.19 8.32 2.25
CA TYR A 85 -13.64 8.15 2.40
C TYR A 85 -14.18 8.68 3.73
N GLU A 86 -13.31 8.95 4.71
CA GLU A 86 -13.77 9.36 6.05
C GLU A 86 -14.17 10.83 6.10
N ASN A 87 -13.51 11.70 5.33
CA ASN A 87 -13.80 13.12 5.35
C ASN A 87 -13.36 13.80 4.05
N ILE A 88 -14.31 14.06 3.15
CA ILE A 88 -14.05 14.65 1.83
C ILE A 88 -13.28 15.98 1.93
N LYS A 89 -13.44 16.72 3.04
CA LYS A 89 -12.71 17.97 3.30
C LYS A 89 -11.28 17.76 3.81
N GLU A 90 -10.99 16.65 4.49
CA GLU A 90 -9.62 16.27 4.89
C GLU A 90 -8.89 15.46 3.79
N ASN A 91 -9.56 15.21 2.65
CA ASN A 91 -8.96 14.55 1.50
C ASN A 91 -7.70 15.27 1.05
N GLU A 92 -7.63 16.60 1.14
CA GLU A 92 -6.41 17.33 0.78
C GLU A 92 -5.20 16.92 1.65
N PHE A 93 -5.39 16.75 2.97
CA PHE A 93 -4.31 16.40 3.89
C PHE A 93 -3.86 14.94 3.75
N GLN A 94 -4.80 13.99 3.62
CA GLN A 94 -4.47 12.58 3.45
C GLN A 94 -3.99 12.25 2.04
N ASN A 95 -4.52 12.92 1.01
CA ASN A 95 -3.94 12.87 -0.33
C ASN A 95 -2.50 13.41 -0.30
N LEU A 96 -2.19 14.41 0.53
CA LEU A 96 -0.81 14.88 0.75
C LEU A 96 0.09 13.79 1.35
N GLN A 97 -0.41 12.95 2.26
CA GLN A 97 0.38 11.85 2.82
C GLN A 97 0.62 10.74 1.79
N ASN A 98 -0.41 10.37 1.01
CA ASN A 98 -0.25 9.39 -0.06
C ASN A 98 0.62 9.93 -1.22
N LYS A 99 0.62 11.25 -1.46
CA LYS A 99 1.47 11.91 -2.46
C LYS A 99 2.95 11.60 -2.24
N LYS A 100 3.39 11.59 -0.98
CA LYS A 100 4.77 11.24 -0.59
C LYS A 100 5.23 9.87 -1.08
N TYR A 101 4.32 8.90 -1.23
CA TYR A 101 4.68 7.58 -1.75
C TYR A 101 5.05 7.59 -3.24
N PHE A 102 4.60 8.60 -4.00
CA PHE A 102 4.77 8.66 -5.45
C PHE A 102 5.65 9.82 -5.93
N GLU A 103 5.91 10.83 -5.09
CA GLU A 103 6.69 12.04 -5.44
C GLU A 103 8.07 11.74 -6.06
N ASN A 104 8.76 10.70 -5.60
CA ASN A 104 10.10 10.34 -6.07
C ASN A 104 10.12 9.17 -7.07
N LEU A 105 8.96 8.71 -7.53
CA LEU A 105 8.83 7.61 -8.49
C LEU A 105 8.79 8.12 -9.93
N LEU A 106 8.98 7.23 -10.90
CA LEU A 106 8.94 7.58 -12.33
C LEU A 106 7.62 8.23 -12.73
N ILE A 107 6.48 7.79 -12.16
CA ILE A 107 5.17 8.37 -12.45
C ILE A 107 5.05 9.86 -12.10
N SER A 108 5.83 10.38 -11.14
CA SER A 108 5.79 11.83 -10.80
C SER A 108 6.38 12.72 -11.87
N LYS A 109 7.19 12.15 -12.76
CA LYS A 109 7.82 12.85 -13.88
C LYS A 109 6.92 12.86 -15.12
N GLU A 110 5.90 12.00 -15.16
CA GLU A 110 4.95 11.92 -16.26
C GLU A 110 3.96 13.09 -16.22
N LYS A 111 3.62 13.60 -17.40
CA LYS A 111 2.73 14.75 -17.58
C LYS A 111 1.72 14.52 -18.70
N GLU A 112 0.58 15.18 -18.56
CA GLU A 112 -0.50 15.22 -19.55
C GLU A 112 -1.18 16.60 -19.44
N ASP A 113 -1.36 17.30 -20.56
CA ASP A 113 -1.95 18.65 -20.61
C ASP A 113 -1.28 19.66 -19.64
N ASP A 114 0.06 19.68 -19.60
CA ASP A 114 0.89 20.48 -18.69
C ASP A 114 0.71 20.21 -17.19
N GLN A 115 -0.11 19.23 -16.80
CA GLN A 115 -0.28 18.77 -15.43
C GLN A 115 0.48 17.47 -15.18
N THR A 116 0.96 17.26 -13.95
CA THR A 116 1.56 15.97 -13.58
C THR A 116 0.47 14.92 -13.39
N TYR A 117 0.81 13.64 -13.59
CA TYR A 117 -0.13 12.54 -13.33
C TYR A 117 -0.61 12.53 -11.86
N LEU A 118 0.25 12.92 -10.92
CA LEU A 118 -0.12 13.02 -9.49
C LEU A 118 -1.19 14.08 -9.30
N ASP A 119 -0.99 15.28 -9.85
CA ASP A 119 -1.94 16.38 -9.68
C ASP A 119 -3.25 16.11 -10.41
N LYS A 120 -3.21 15.42 -11.55
CA LYS A 120 -4.40 15.11 -12.36
C LYS A 120 -5.24 13.98 -11.76
N TYR A 121 -4.61 12.89 -11.27
CA TYR A 121 -5.31 11.65 -10.98
C TYR A 121 -5.26 11.16 -9.53
N GLN A 122 -4.24 11.53 -8.75
CA GLN A 122 -3.98 10.87 -7.47
C GLN A 122 -5.05 11.18 -6.42
N GLY A 123 -5.59 10.15 -5.78
CA GLY A 123 -6.53 10.27 -4.66
C GLY A 123 -7.87 10.93 -5.00
N LYS A 124 -8.28 10.89 -6.28
CA LYS A 124 -9.50 11.53 -6.77
C LYS A 124 -10.64 10.56 -7.07
N TYR A 125 -10.41 9.25 -7.00
CA TYR A 125 -11.36 8.26 -7.47
C TYR A 125 -11.88 7.37 -6.34
N PRO A 126 -13.18 6.99 -6.40
CA PRO A 126 -13.70 5.95 -5.53
C PRO A 126 -13.21 4.61 -6.06
N VAL A 127 -12.26 4.00 -5.36
CA VAL A 127 -11.70 2.68 -5.68
C VAL A 127 -12.28 1.63 -4.74
N ILE A 128 -13.02 0.67 -5.31
CA ILE A 128 -13.44 -0.54 -4.62
C ILE A 128 -12.36 -1.60 -4.84
N TYR A 129 -11.75 -2.07 -3.76
CA TYR A 129 -10.74 -3.12 -3.80
C TYR A 129 -11.29 -4.41 -3.18
N LEU A 130 -11.34 -5.47 -3.97
CA LEU A 130 -11.77 -6.80 -3.54
C LEU A 130 -10.56 -7.72 -3.37
N ASP A 131 -10.40 -8.27 -2.17
CA ASP A 131 -9.39 -9.29 -1.89
C ASP A 131 -10.03 -10.61 -1.47
N PHE A 132 -10.14 -11.51 -2.44
CA PHE A 132 -10.72 -12.83 -2.22
C PHE A 132 -9.80 -13.77 -1.43
N SER A 133 -8.54 -13.39 -1.14
CA SER A 133 -7.67 -14.22 -0.29
C SER A 133 -8.20 -14.37 1.14
N SER A 134 -9.09 -13.46 1.56
CA SER A 134 -9.72 -13.46 2.88
C SER A 134 -11.05 -14.23 2.92
N VAL A 135 -11.57 -14.66 1.77
CA VAL A 135 -12.82 -15.42 1.69
C VAL A 135 -12.52 -16.88 2.00
N ILE A 136 -13.17 -17.40 3.03
CA ILE A 136 -13.06 -18.80 3.44
C ILE A 136 -14.02 -19.63 2.59
N ILE A 137 -13.49 -20.67 1.97
CA ILE A 137 -14.29 -21.70 1.29
C ILE A 137 -14.63 -22.76 2.35
N GLU A 138 -15.90 -22.90 2.65
CA GLU A 138 -16.43 -23.80 3.68
C GLU A 138 -16.75 -25.17 3.07
N GLU A 139 -17.07 -26.15 3.93
CA GLU A 139 -17.38 -27.54 3.50
C GLU A 139 -18.64 -27.64 2.64
N THR A 140 -19.60 -26.73 2.82
CA THR A 140 -20.85 -26.70 2.04
C THR A 140 -20.96 -25.45 1.19
N TYR A 141 -21.71 -25.58 0.09
CA TYR A 141 -22.02 -24.46 -0.79
C TYR A 141 -22.75 -23.35 -0.04
N GLU A 142 -23.73 -23.70 0.79
CA GLU A 142 -24.53 -22.77 1.57
C GLU A 142 -23.67 -21.97 2.56
N ALA A 143 -22.77 -22.65 3.28
CA ALA A 143 -21.87 -21.99 4.22
C ALA A 143 -20.89 -21.03 3.51
N THR A 144 -20.37 -21.43 2.35
CA THR A 144 -19.51 -20.57 1.52
C THR A 144 -20.26 -19.33 1.05
N ILE A 145 -21.52 -19.47 0.64
CA ILE A 145 -22.36 -18.32 0.23
C ILE A 145 -22.62 -17.37 1.40
N GLU A 146 -22.87 -17.87 2.61
CA GLU A 146 -23.04 -17.01 3.80
C GLU A 146 -21.74 -16.28 4.18
N SER A 147 -20.60 -16.96 4.09
CA SER A 147 -19.27 -16.36 4.25
C SER A 147 -19.05 -15.23 3.24
N PHE A 148 -19.37 -15.46 1.97
CA PHE A 148 -19.28 -14.44 0.91
C PHE A 148 -20.21 -13.25 1.15
N LYS A 149 -21.47 -13.48 1.55
CA LYS A 149 -22.40 -12.40 1.92
C LYS A 149 -21.85 -11.56 3.07
N SER A 150 -21.24 -12.20 4.07
CA SER A 150 -20.59 -11.52 5.20
C SER A 150 -19.40 -10.68 4.72
N PHE A 151 -18.57 -11.20 3.82
CA PHE A 151 -17.47 -10.46 3.18
C PHE A 151 -17.97 -9.21 2.46
N ILE A 152 -18.97 -9.35 1.58
CA ILE A 152 -19.57 -8.21 0.85
C ILE A 152 -20.18 -7.20 1.83
N LYS A 153 -20.88 -7.65 2.86
CA LYS A 153 -21.46 -6.75 3.89
C LYS A 153 -20.40 -5.96 4.63
N LYS A 154 -19.26 -6.56 4.96
CA LYS A 154 -18.11 -5.87 5.58
C LYS A 154 -17.50 -4.84 4.62
N LEU A 155 -17.33 -5.20 3.36
CA LEU A 155 -16.85 -4.30 2.32
C LEU A 155 -17.75 -3.07 2.17
N PHE A 156 -19.07 -3.24 2.03
CA PHE A 156 -19.97 -2.08 1.92
C PHE A 156 -19.92 -1.17 3.16
N ARG A 157 -19.70 -1.73 4.35
CA ARG A 157 -19.55 -0.94 5.58
C ARG A 157 -18.29 -0.07 5.57
N SER A 158 -17.18 -0.55 5.00
CA SER A 158 -15.95 0.27 4.91
C SER A 158 -16.10 1.48 3.99
N TYR A 159 -17.09 1.47 3.10
CA TYR A 159 -17.38 2.54 2.15
C TYR A 159 -18.67 3.31 2.48
N LYS A 160 -19.21 3.17 3.70
CA LYS A 160 -20.51 3.76 4.11
C LYS A 160 -20.56 5.29 3.95
N ASN A 161 -19.42 5.95 4.07
CA ASN A 161 -19.31 7.41 4.02
C ASN A 161 -19.17 7.95 2.58
N ILE A 162 -19.11 7.09 1.57
CA ILE A 162 -19.14 7.52 0.17
C ILE A 162 -20.56 7.96 -0.17
N ASN A 163 -20.78 9.27 -0.17
CA ASN A 163 -21.99 9.84 -0.72
C ASN A 163 -21.83 9.93 -2.25
N LEU A 164 -22.08 8.81 -2.94
CA LEU A 164 -22.18 8.80 -4.40
C LEU A 164 -23.44 9.59 -4.77
N LYS A 165 -23.27 10.87 -5.12
CA LYS A 165 -24.30 11.57 -5.91
C LYS A 165 -24.29 10.91 -7.29
N ILE A 166 -25.16 9.92 -7.46
CA ILE A 166 -25.49 9.32 -8.75
C ILE A 166 -26.43 10.28 -9.49
#